data_AF-A0A7C7NMX2-F1
#
_entry.id   AF-A0A7C7NMX2-F1
#
_cell.length_a   1.000
_cell.length_b   1.000
_cell.length_c   1.000
_cell.angle_alpha   90.00
_cell.angle_beta   90.00
_cell.angle_gamma   90.00
#
_symmetry.space_group_name_H-M   'P 1'
#
loop_
_entity.id
_entity.type
_entity.pdbx_description
1 polymer ?
#
loop_
_entity_poly.entity_id
_entity_poly.type
_entity_poly.pdbx_seq_one_letter_code
_entity_poly.pdbx_strand_id
1 'polypeptide(L)' 'MSTSLIENIPYKVADIGLAEAGRKSISVSEKEMPGLMASREKYGAEQP' A
#
# COMPACT_ATOMS: atom_id res chain seq x y z
N MET A 1 -21.49 29.71 10.12
CA MET A 1 -21.53 28.30 9.68
C MET A 1 -20.36 28.08 8.74
N SER A 2 -19.18 27.77 9.27
CA SER A 2 -17.96 27.52 8.49
C SER A 2 -17.99 26.09 7.96
N THR A 3 -18.25 25.93 6.66
CA THR A 3 -18.24 24.65 5.97
C THR A 3 -16.83 24.07 6.02
N SER A 4 -16.67 22.86 6.53
CA SER A 4 -15.39 22.15 6.59
C SER A 4 -14.80 22.00 5.18
N LEU A 5 -13.67 22.67 4.93
CA LEU A 5 -12.94 22.67 3.65
C LEU A 5 -12.09 21.42 3.39
N ILE A 6 -12.24 20.37 4.21
CA ILE A 6 -11.52 19.13 4.03
C ILE A 6 -12.52 18.13 3.44
N GLU A 7 -12.49 18.03 2.11
CA GLU A 7 -13.05 16.88 1.43
C GLU A 7 -12.40 15.62 2.01
N ASN A 8 -13.21 14.65 2.43
CA ASN A 8 -12.70 13.38 2.93
C ASN A 8 -12.20 12.53 1.74
N ILE A 9 -11.09 12.95 1.13
CA ILE A 9 -10.53 12.31 -0.07
C ILE A 9 -9.73 11.09 0.38
N PRO A 10 -10.06 9.86 -0.08
CA PRO A 10 -9.43 8.63 0.44
C PRO A 10 -7.93 8.52 0.12
N TYR A 11 -7.42 9.21 -0.89
CA TYR A 11 -6.00 9.30 -1.20
C TYR A 11 -5.68 10.53 -2.06
N LYS A 12 -4.44 11.03 -1.95
CA LYS A 12 -3.90 12.11 -2.78
C LYS A 12 -2.55 11.65 -3.35
N VAL A 13 -2.58 11.13 -4.57
CA VAL A 13 -1.40 10.59 -5.28
C VAL A 13 -1.12 11.41 -6.54
N ALA A 14 0.12 11.38 -7.02
CA ALA A 14 0.53 12.16 -8.19
C ALA A 14 -0.12 11.67 -9.49
N ASP A 15 -0.14 10.35 -9.71
CA ASP A 15 -0.78 9.73 -10.86
C ASP A 15 -1.21 8.29 -10.51
N ILE A 16 -2.50 7.99 -10.65
CA ILE A 16 -3.06 6.66 -10.39
C ILE A 16 -2.80 5.69 -11.56
N GLY A 17 -2.53 6.19 -12.77
CA GLY A 17 -2.20 5.38 -13.95
C GLY A 17 -0.91 4.57 -13.78
N LEU A 18 -0.03 5.00 -12.87
CA LEU A 18 1.22 4.30 -12.53
C LEU A 18 1.00 3.09 -11.61
N ALA A 19 -0.23 2.78 -11.21
CA ALA A 19 -0.53 1.69 -10.28
C ALA A 19 -0.05 0.33 -10.79
N GLU A 20 -0.21 0.02 -12.07
CA GLU A 20 0.20 -1.26 -12.64
C GLU A 20 1.73 -1.44 -12.58
N ALA A 21 2.48 -0.43 -13.02
CA ALA A 21 3.93 -0.43 -12.94
C ALA A 21 4.42 -0.51 -11.50
N GLY A 22 3.81 0.23 -10.58
CA GLY A 22 4.11 0.19 -9.15
C GLY A 22 3.89 -1.20 -8.54
N ARG A 23 2.77 -1.86 -8.87
CA ARG A 23 2.49 -3.24 -8.43
C ARG A 23 3.52 -4.23 -8.94
N LYS A 24 3.97 -4.09 -10.19
CA LYS A 24 5.04 -4.92 -10.76
C LYS A 24 6.37 -4.71 -10.05
N SER A 25 6.71 -3.48 -9.69
CA SER A 25 7.93 -3.20 -8.91
C SER A 25 7.85 -3.81 -7.51
N ILE A 26 6.70 -3.69 -6.84
CA ILE A 26 6.48 -4.30 -5.52
C ILE A 26 6.72 -5.81 -5.55
N SER A 27 6.18 -6.52 -6.55
CA SER A 27 6.35 -7.98 -6.64
C SER A 27 7.79 -8.41 -6.91
N VAL A 28 8.59 -7.57 -7.58
CA VAL A 28 10.04 -7.79 -7.70
C VAL A 28 10.71 -7.56 -6.35
N SER A 29 10.40 -6.47 -5.66
CA SER A 29 11.00 -6.15 -4.36
C SER A 29 10.64 -7.17 -3.26
N GLU A 30 9.47 -7.80 -3.31
CA GLU A 30 9.09 -8.86 -2.37
C GLU A 30 10.05 -10.06 -2.40
N LYS A 31 10.58 -10.40 -3.59
CA LYS A 31 11.57 -11.49 -3.74
C LYS A 31 12.90 -11.16 -3.08
N GLU A 32 13.25 -9.88 -3.04
CA GLU A 32 14.48 -9.36 -2.41
C GLU A 32 14.31 -9.11 -0.90
N MET A 33 13.08 -9.21 -0.37
CA MET A 33 12.76 -8.94 1.04
C MET A 33 12.20 -10.18 1.76
N PRO A 34 12.96 -11.28 1.88
CA PRO A 34 12.47 -12.54 2.44
C PRO A 34 11.99 -12.43 3.89
N GLY A 35 12.61 -11.57 4.70
CA GLY A 35 12.21 -11.39 6.11
C GLY A 35 10.83 -10.75 6.29
N LEU A 36 10.45 -9.82 5.41
CA LEU A 36 9.13 -9.20 5.42
C LEU A 36 8.06 -10.21 4.99
N MET A 37 8.36 -11.01 3.97
CA MET A 37 7.47 -12.06 3.49
C MET A 37 7.25 -13.14 4.55
N ALA A 38 8.32 -13.61 5.21
CA ALA A 38 8.21 -14.56 6.33
C ALA A 38 7.37 -14.01 7.49
N SER A 39 7.48 -12.71 7.80
CA SER A 39 6.66 -12.07 8.84
C SER A 39 5.19 -12.02 8.44
N ARG A 40 4.89 -11.71 7.17
CA ARG A 40 3.52 -11.73 6.63
C ARG A 40 2.91 -13.14 6.69
N GLU A 41 3.69 -14.17 6.35
CA GLU A 41 3.23 -15.57 6.42
C GLU A 41 2.97 -16.01 7.86
N LYS A 42 3.87 -15.69 8.79
CA LYS A 42 3.77 -16.11 10.18
C LYS A 42 2.58 -15.48 10.91
N TYR A 43 2.37 -14.17 10.74
CA TYR A 43 1.39 -13.42 11.54
C TYR A 43 0.15 -12.99 10.74
N GLY A 44 0.10 -13.24 9.43
CA GLY A 44 -1.01 -12.80 8.58
C GLY A 44 -2.36 -13.41 8.96
N ALA A 45 -2.37 -14.65 9.46
CA ALA A 45 -3.58 -15.33 9.92
C ALA A 45 -4.07 -14.83 11.29
N GLU A 46 -3.14 -14.41 12.15
CA GLU A 46 -3.45 -13.92 13.50
C GLU A 46 -3.98 -12.48 13.48
N GLN A 47 -3.73 -11.73 12.39
CA GLN A 47 -4.03 -10.30 12.24
C GLN A 47 -3.72 -9.48 13.51
N PRO A 48 -2.47 -9.50 14.01
CA PRO A 48 -2.07 -8.79 15.21
C PRO A 48 -1.79 -7.29 14.93
#